data_AF-A0A962PF91-F1
#
_entry.id   AF-A0A962PF91-F1
#
_cell.length_a   1.000
_cell.length_b   1.000
_cell.length_c   1.000
_cell.angle_alpha   90.00
_cell.angle_beta   90.00
_cell.angle_gamma   90.00
#
_symmetry.space_group_name_H-M   'P 1'
#
loop_
_entity.id
_entity.type
_entity.pdbx_description
1 polymer ?
#
loop_
_entity_poly.entity_id
_entity_poly.type
_entity_poly.pdbx_seq_one_letter_code
_entity_poly.pdbx_strand_id
1 'polypeptide(L)'
;MESLREELARRWADIFRALASGDDVPIAGRLRTEGMMEAAVLVSAAAREELDAAMDAQYTQVNGRAIGDEFGADWREFFPFPQIPAMGQRAPVFPSTRD
;
A
#
# COMPACT_ATOMS: atom_id res chain seq x y z
N MET A 1 18.33 -11.06 -1.36
CA MET A 1 17.80 -9.75 -0.92
C MET A 1 17.12 -9.03 -2.07
N GLU A 2 17.73 -8.97 -3.25
CA GLU A 2 17.10 -8.46 -4.48
C GLU A 2 15.74 -9.15 -4.77
N SER A 3 15.71 -10.49 -4.71
CA SER A 3 14.48 -11.27 -4.87
C SER A 3 13.36 -10.94 -3.87
N LEU A 4 13.69 -10.51 -2.65
CA LEU A 4 12.72 -10.12 -1.63
C LEU A 4 12.11 -8.75 -1.94
N ARG A 5 12.95 -7.79 -2.37
CA ARG A 5 12.50 -6.46 -2.78
C ARG A 5 11.64 -6.54 -4.04
N GLU A 6 12.02 -7.37 -5.00
CA GLU A 6 11.21 -7.65 -6.20
C GLU A 6 9.85 -8.26 -5.83
N GLU A 7 9.82 -9.22 -4.92
CA GLU A 7 8.56 -9.84 -4.46
C GLU A 7 7.66 -8.85 -3.73
N LEU A 8 8.22 -8.01 -2.85
CA LEU A 8 7.48 -6.94 -2.20
C LEU A 8 6.93 -5.94 -3.22
N ALA A 9 7.74 -5.52 -4.19
CA ALA A 9 7.32 -4.61 -5.26
C ALA A 9 6.14 -5.17 -6.06
N ARG A 10 6.22 -6.45 -6.47
CA ARG A 10 5.11 -7.12 -7.17
C ARG A 10 3.85 -7.15 -6.31
N ARG A 11 3.96 -7.54 -5.04
CA ARG A 11 2.81 -7.62 -4.13
C ARG A 11 2.15 -6.27 -3.88
N TRP A 12 2.94 -5.21 -3.68
CA TRP A 12 2.40 -3.86 -3.55
C TRP A 12 1.68 -3.44 -4.82
N ALA A 13 2.28 -3.67 -5.99
CA ALA A 13 1.65 -3.35 -7.26
C ALA A 13 0.32 -4.10 -7.45
N ASP A 14 0.25 -5.38 -7.07
CA ASP A 14 -0.99 -6.18 -7.16
C ASP A 14 -2.07 -5.64 -6.21
N ILE A 15 -1.70 -5.32 -4.96
CA ILE A 15 -2.61 -4.73 -3.96
C ILE A 15 -3.15 -3.39 -4.47
N PHE A 16 -2.27 -2.48 -4.89
CA PHE A 16 -2.68 -1.14 -5.31
C PHE A 16 -3.49 -1.16 -6.61
N ARG A 17 -3.17 -2.06 -7.56
CA ARG A 17 -3.96 -2.20 -8.79
C ARG A 17 -5.38 -2.68 -8.50
N ALA A 18 -5.54 -3.66 -7.62
CA ALA A 18 -6.86 -4.13 -7.21
C ALA A 18 -7.68 -3.00 -6.56
N LEU A 19 -7.07 -2.24 -5.65
CA LEU A 19 -7.76 -1.10 -5.01
C LEU A 19 -8.10 0.01 -6.01
N ALA A 20 -7.21 0.27 -6.97
CA ALA A 20 -7.43 1.26 -8.03
C ALA A 20 -8.52 0.84 -9.02
N SER A 21 -8.71 -0.46 -9.27
CA SER A 21 -9.84 -0.98 -10.07
C SER A 21 -11.16 -1.04 -9.30
N GLY A 22 -11.15 -0.73 -8.00
CA GLY A 22 -12.33 -0.83 -7.13
C GLY A 22 -12.61 -2.26 -6.65
N ASP A 23 -11.65 -3.18 -6.80
CA ASP A 23 -11.73 -4.53 -6.30
C ASP A 23 -11.31 -4.61 -4.83
N ASP A 24 -11.85 -5.62 -4.13
CA ASP A 24 -11.40 -5.95 -2.78
C ASP A 24 -10.03 -6.62 -2.79
N VAL A 25 -9.18 -6.27 -1.81
CA VAL A 25 -7.91 -6.96 -1.57
C VAL A 25 -8.12 -8.08 -0.54
N PRO A 26 -7.78 -9.34 -0.86
CA PRO A 26 -7.85 -10.43 0.12
C PRO A 26 -6.98 -10.13 1.35
N ILE A 27 -7.58 -10.14 2.54
CA ILE A 27 -6.89 -9.83 3.80
C ILE A 27 -5.60 -10.65 4.00
N ALA A 28 -5.64 -11.94 3.65
CA ALA A 28 -4.48 -12.83 3.78
C ALA A 28 -3.32 -12.44 2.84
N GLY A 29 -3.60 -11.83 1.68
CA GLY A 29 -2.57 -11.34 0.77
C GLY A 29 -1.87 -10.10 1.33
N ARG A 30 -2.67 -9.16 1.85
CA ARG A 30 -2.18 -7.96 2.54
C ARG A 30 -1.33 -8.32 3.75
N LEU A 31 -1.86 -9.10 4.71
CA LEU A 31 -1.15 -9.46 5.94
C LEU A 31 0.17 -10.20 5.67
N ARG A 32 0.22 -11.06 4.65
CA ARG A 32 1.48 -11.73 4.24
C ARG A 32 2.51 -10.74 3.72
N THR A 33 2.08 -9.70 3.02
CA THR A 33 2.96 -8.65 2.49
C THR A 33 3.48 -7.78 3.63
N GLU A 34 2.60 -7.36 4.54
CA GLU A 34 2.97 -6.60 5.76
C GLU A 34 3.95 -7.40 6.64
N GLY A 35 3.70 -8.68 6.88
CA GLY A 35 4.63 -9.55 7.62
C GLY A 35 5.97 -9.74 6.91
N MET A 36 6.00 -9.70 5.58
CA MET A 36 7.25 -9.77 4.81
C MET A 36 8.06 -8.48 4.93
N MET A 37 7.40 -7.32 4.98
CA MET A 37 8.06 -6.04 5.28
C MET A 37 8.69 -6.06 6.66
N GLU A 38 7.95 -6.52 7.67
CA GLU A 38 8.45 -6.65 9.04
C GLU A 38 9.64 -7.61 9.12
N ALA A 39 9.53 -8.79 8.48
CA ALA A 39 10.62 -9.76 8.43
C ALA A 39 11.88 -9.19 7.77
N ALA A 40 11.74 -8.42 6.69
CA ALA A 40 12.88 -7.78 6.00
C ALA A 40 13.65 -6.83 6.93
N VAL A 41 12.95 -6.09 7.78
CA VAL A 41 13.56 -5.22 8.79
C VAL A 41 14.21 -6.03 9.90
N LEU A 42 13.53 -7.05 10.43
CA LEU A 42 14.04 -7.89 11.52
C LEU A 42 15.36 -8.59 11.16
N VAL A 43 15.50 -9.03 9.91
CA VAL A 43 16.73 -9.68 9.43
C VAL A 43 17.76 -8.70 8.85
N SER A 44 17.55 -7.39 9.05
CA SER A 44 18.42 -6.31 8.55
C SER A 44 18.62 -6.32 7.02
N ALA A 45 17.65 -6.82 6.26
CA ALA A 45 17.68 -6.83 4.80
C ALA A 45 17.22 -5.49 4.18
N ALA A 46 16.50 -4.66 4.94
CA ALA A 46 16.12 -3.30 4.57
C ALA A 46 15.82 -2.47 5.82
N ALA A 47 15.99 -1.15 5.74
CA ALA A 47 15.46 -0.23 6.74
C ALA A 47 13.96 0.04 6.47
N ARG A 48 13.23 0.51 7.50
CA ARG A 48 11.79 0.81 7.37
C ARG A 48 11.55 1.88 6.31
N GLU A 49 12.37 2.93 6.35
CA GLU A 49 12.29 4.08 5.46
C GLU A 49 12.55 3.69 4.00
N GLU A 50 13.41 2.70 3.77
CA GLU A 50 13.65 2.16 2.42
C GLU A 50 12.42 1.42 1.88
N LEU A 51 11.75 0.64 2.73
CA LEU A 51 10.53 -0.08 2.34
C LEU A 51 9.37 0.89 2.12
N ASP A 52 9.28 1.93 2.93
CA ASP A 52 8.27 2.98 2.80
C ASP A 52 8.44 3.73 1.47
N ALA A 53 9.66 4.15 1.15
CA ALA A 53 9.98 4.82 -0.11
C ALA A 53 9.74 3.90 -1.32
N ALA A 54 10.09 2.61 -1.21
CA ALA A 54 9.85 1.64 -2.28
C ALA A 54 8.35 1.37 -2.50
N MET A 55 7.58 1.29 -1.42
CA MET A 55 6.13 1.14 -1.49
C MET A 55 5.46 2.38 -2.10
N ASP A 56 5.87 3.58 -1.69
CA ASP A 56 5.37 4.84 -2.24
C ASP A 56 5.68 5.00 -3.74
N ALA A 57 6.86 4.53 -4.17
CA ALA A 57 7.19 4.47 -5.60
C ALA A 57 6.26 3.52 -6.38
N GLN A 58 5.93 2.34 -5.82
CA GLN A 58 4.96 1.43 -6.44
C GLN A 58 3.54 2.01 -6.45
N TYR A 59 3.14 2.68 -5.38
CA TYR A 59 1.87 3.39 -5.31
C TYR A 59 1.78 4.47 -6.38
N THR A 60 2.81 5.31 -6.50
CA THR A 60 2.90 6.37 -7.51
C THR A 60 2.82 5.80 -8.92
N GLN A 61 3.46 4.66 -9.17
CA GLN A 61 3.40 4.00 -10.47
C GLN A 61 1.98 3.53 -10.84
N VAL A 62 1.18 3.11 -9.87
CA VAL A 62 -0.19 2.62 -10.10
C VAL A 62 -1.21 3.77 -10.12
N ASN A 63 -1.08 4.73 -9.22
CA ASN A 63 -2.08 5.77 -8.94
C ASN A 63 -1.74 7.13 -9.56
N GLY A 64 -0.50 7.32 -10.06
CA GLY A 64 -0.02 8.56 -10.66
C GLY A 64 0.28 9.69 -9.67
N ARG A 65 0.25 9.42 -8.37
CA ARG A 65 0.51 10.36 -7.26
C ARG A 65 1.09 9.61 -6.06
N ALA A 66 1.81 10.31 -5.18
CA ALA A 66 2.37 9.69 -3.98
C ALA A 66 1.27 9.38 -2.95
N ILE A 67 1.55 8.47 -2.02
CA ILE A 67 0.66 8.15 -0.88
C ILE A 67 0.41 9.42 -0.06
N GLY A 68 1.47 10.22 0.17
CA GLY A 68 1.37 11.47 0.91
C GLY A 68 0.49 12.52 0.24
N ASP A 69 0.36 12.50 -1.09
CA ASP A 69 -0.54 13.41 -1.82
C ASP A 69 -2.02 13.03 -1.60
N GLU A 70 -2.30 11.76 -1.34
CA GLU A 70 -3.66 11.24 -1.17
C GLU A 70 -4.12 11.17 0.29
N PHE A 71 -3.23 10.77 1.19
CA PHE A 71 -3.54 10.56 2.62
C PHE A 71 -2.92 11.62 3.54
N GLY A 72 -2.21 12.61 2.97
CA GLY A 72 -1.49 13.64 3.71
C GLY A 72 -0.04 13.26 4.04
N ALA A 73 0.81 14.25 4.30
CA ALA A 73 2.23 14.03 4.58
C ALA A 73 2.46 13.09 5.78
N ASP A 74 1.59 13.16 6.79
CA ASP A 74 1.66 12.37 8.02
C ASP A 74 0.89 11.03 7.92
N TRP A 75 0.67 10.51 6.72
CA TRP A 75 -0.11 9.28 6.49
C TRP A 75 0.39 8.08 7.33
N ARG A 76 1.67 8.05 7.70
CA ARG A 76 2.26 7.01 8.56
C ARG A 76 1.74 7.04 10.00
N GLU A 77 1.16 8.13 10.48
CA GLU A 77 0.47 8.16 11.77
C GLU A 77 -0.82 7.33 11.76
N PHE A 78 -1.48 7.22 10.59
CA PHE A 78 -2.71 6.46 10.40
C PHE A 78 -2.44 5.01 9.97
N PHE A 79 -1.33 4.77 9.27
CA PHE A 79 -0.89 3.45 8.83
C PHE A 79 0.52 3.16 9.35
N PRO A 80 0.68 2.85 10.65
CA PRO A 80 2.00 2.61 11.23
C PRO A 80 2.65 1.39 10.57
N PHE A 81 3.98 1.45 10.36
CA PHE A 81 4.73 0.31 9.82
C PHE A 81 4.43 -0.98 10.61
N PRO A 82 4.15 -2.12 9.94
CA PRO A 82 4.31 -2.39 8.50
C PRO A 82 3.04 -2.19 7.66
N GLN A 83 2.01 -1.51 8.18
CA GLN A 83 0.71 -1.46 7.52
C GLN A 83 0.77 -0.79 6.14
N ILE A 84 0.08 -1.41 5.18
CA ILE A 84 -0.13 -0.88 3.83
C ILE A 84 -1.42 -0.05 3.86
N PRO A 85 -1.45 1.18 3.29
CA PRO A 85 -2.67 2.00 3.17
C PRO A 85 -3.62 1.40 2.12
N ALA A 86 -4.19 0.23 2.43
CA ALA A 86 -5.01 -0.58 1.54
C ALA A 86 -6.47 -0.11 1.52
N MET A 87 -6.69 1.16 1.22
CA MET A 87 -8.02 1.77 1.14
C MET A 87 -8.46 1.83 -0.33
N GLY A 88 -9.62 1.25 -0.65
CA GLY A 88 -10.23 1.39 -1.97
C GLY A 88 -10.79 2.80 -2.17
N GLN A 89 -10.94 3.21 -3.43
CA GLN A 89 -11.64 4.46 -3.71
C GLN A 89 -13.08 4.40 -3.21
N ARG A 90 -13.57 5.52 -2.67
CA ARG A 90 -14.95 5.62 -2.21
C ARG A 90 -15.87 5.40 -3.41
N ALA A 91 -16.73 4.38 -3.32
CA ALA A 91 -17.75 4.14 -4.34
C ALA A 91 -18.60 5.41 -4.54
N PRO A 92 -18.96 5.77 -5.80
CA PRO A 92 -19.80 6.93 -6.06
C PRO A 92 -21.16 6.72 -5.39
N VAL A 93 -21.46 7.54 -4.39
CA VAL A 93 -22.75 7.51 -3.70
C VAL A 93 -23.68 8.47 -4.44
N PHE A 94 -24.66 7.92 -5.15
CA PHE A 94 -25.70 8.74 -5.76
C PHE A 94 -26.79 9.03 -4.72
N PRO A 95 -27.22 10.30 -4.54
CA PRO A 95 -28.32 10.62 -3.65
C PRO A 95 -29.59 9.89 -4.11
N SER A 96 -30.21 9.09 -3.24
CA SER A 96 -31.48 8.42 -3.52
C SER A 96 -32.69 9.34 -3.33
N THR A 97 -32.46 10.57 -2.87
CA THR A 97 -33.46 11.62 -2.68
C THR A 97 -32.92 12.95 -3.20
N ARG A 98 -33.80 13.77 -3.77
CA ARG A 98 -33.48 15.17 -4.14
C ARG A 98 -33.49 16.02 -2.86
N ASP A 99 -32.57 16.98 -2.78
CA ASP A 99 -32.64 18.07 -1.78
C ASP A 99 -33.97 18.82 -1.86
#